data_AF-A0A654AGP2-F1
#
_entry.id   AF-A0A654AGP2-F1
#
_cell.length_a   1.000
_cell.length_b   1.000
_cell.length_c   1.000
_cell.angle_alpha   90.00
_cell.angle_beta   90.00
_cell.angle_gamma   90.00
#
_symmetry.space_group_name_H-M   'P 1'
#
loop_
_entity.id
_entity.type
_entity.pdbx_description
1 polymer ?
#
loop_
_entity_poly.entity_id
_entity_poly.type
_entity_poly.pdbx_seq_one_letter_code
_entity_poly.pdbx_strand_id
1 'polypeptide(L)'
;MRDLIADHPHLRPSYDEHIKDNDGDLLPHLLIADICRWVVAEQDSQPLQILQLLSWLEVHFAGMSDTKDDVDNAIAVSFIEHLPLLSEPGADVVLLLGPQMKAQYEQFYS
;
A
#
# COMPACT_ATOMS: atom_id res chain seq x y z
N MET A 1 6.94 -7.66 -4.85
CA MET A 1 5.57 -7.90 -5.37
C MET A 1 5.14 -9.36 -5.37
N ARG A 2 5.97 -10.32 -5.83
CA ARG A 2 5.59 -11.75 -5.72
C ARG A 2 5.43 -12.20 -4.27
N ASP A 3 6.32 -11.73 -3.39
CA ASP A 3 6.27 -12.05 -1.96
C ASP A 3 5.03 -11.47 -1.28
N LEU A 4 4.63 -10.23 -1.65
CA LEU A 4 3.37 -9.62 -1.20
C LEU A 4 2.16 -10.54 -1.46
N ILE A 5 2.05 -11.09 -2.67
CA ILE A 5 0.92 -11.97 -3.03
C ILE A 5 1.02 -13.34 -2.37
N ALA A 6 2.24 -13.83 -2.12
CA ALA A 6 2.46 -15.07 -1.39
C ALA A 6 2.01 -14.95 0.08
N ASP A 7 2.33 -13.83 0.73
CA ASP A 7 1.99 -13.55 2.13
C ASP A 7 0.55 -13.07 2.30
N HIS A 8 -0.04 -12.45 1.28
CA HIS A 8 -1.43 -11.96 1.25
C HIS A 8 -2.24 -12.60 0.10
N PRO A 9 -2.56 -13.91 0.20
CA PRO A 9 -3.20 -14.65 -0.89
C PRO A 9 -4.60 -14.14 -1.28
N HIS A 10 -5.26 -13.37 -0.39
CA HIS A 10 -6.54 -12.73 -0.68
C HIS A 10 -6.43 -11.62 -1.75
N LEU A 11 -5.23 -11.08 -1.98
CA LEU A 11 -4.96 -10.09 -3.04
C LEU A 11 -4.75 -10.75 -4.41
N ARG A 12 -4.64 -12.09 -4.47
CA ARG A 12 -4.37 -12.81 -5.73
C ARG A 12 -5.40 -12.52 -6.84
N PRO A 13 -6.72 -12.47 -6.59
CA PRO A 13 -7.67 -12.14 -7.64
C PRO A 13 -7.39 -10.79 -8.30
N SER A 14 -7.12 -9.75 -7.50
CA SER A 14 -6.77 -8.41 -7.98
C SER A 14 -5.41 -8.39 -8.68
N TYR A 15 -4.44 -9.16 -8.21
CA TYR A 15 -3.16 -9.32 -8.89
C TYR A 15 -3.30 -9.98 -10.27
N ASP A 16 -4.08 -11.06 -10.36
CA ASP A 16 -4.28 -11.78 -11.61
C ASP A 16 -5.06 -10.91 -12.62
N GLU A 17 -6.05 -10.14 -12.16
CA GLU A 17 -6.75 -9.12 -12.95
C GLU A 17 -5.80 -8.02 -13.44
N HIS A 18 -4.98 -7.47 -12.54
CA HIS A 18 -3.97 -6.46 -12.88
C HIS A 18 -3.01 -6.93 -13.99
N ILE A 19 -2.48 -8.15 -13.88
CA ILE A 19 -1.59 -8.71 -14.90
C ILE A 19 -2.32 -8.86 -16.24
N LYS A 20 -3.58 -9.33 -16.21
CA LYS A 20 -4.39 -9.51 -17.41
C LYS A 20 -4.70 -8.18 -18.10
N ASP A 21 -5.04 -7.15 -17.33
CA ASP A 21 -5.45 -5.84 -17.84
C ASP A 21 -4.27 -5.02 -18.36
N ASN A 22 -3.04 -5.39 -17.98
CA ASN A 22 -1.80 -4.74 -18.41
C ASN A 22 -0.98 -5.64 -19.37
N ASP A 23 -1.64 -6.41 -20.22
CA ASP A 23 -1.01 -7.24 -21.28
C ASP A 23 0.08 -8.23 -20.79
N GLY A 24 -0.02 -8.67 -19.53
CA GLY A 24 0.94 -9.56 -18.89
C GLY A 24 2.04 -8.84 -18.10
N ASP A 25 2.10 -7.50 -18.16
CA ASP A 25 3.11 -6.70 -17.48
C ASP A 25 2.72 -6.38 -16.03
N LEU A 26 3.70 -6.53 -15.13
CA LEU A 26 3.56 -6.09 -13.76
C LEU A 26 3.94 -4.61 -13.65
N LEU A 27 2.92 -3.76 -13.52
CA LEU A 27 3.09 -2.34 -13.21
C LEU A 27 2.97 -2.09 -11.68
N PRO A 28 4.09 -1.94 -10.94
CA PRO A 28 4.07 -1.95 -9.47
C PRO A 28 3.31 -0.77 -8.86
N HIS A 29 3.50 0.43 -9.42
CA HIS A 29 2.82 1.65 -8.96
C HIS A 29 1.29 1.54 -9.08
N LEU A 30 0.79 1.02 -10.20
CA LEU A 30 -0.65 0.84 -10.40
C LEU A 30 -1.21 -0.22 -9.45
N LEU A 31 -0.54 -1.37 -9.33
CA LEU A 31 -0.97 -2.42 -8.41
C LEU A 31 -1.05 -1.89 -6.96
N ILE A 32 -0.04 -1.13 -6.52
CA ILE A 32 -0.01 -0.58 -5.17
C ILE A 32 -1.08 0.49 -4.96
N ALA A 33 -1.36 1.32 -5.97
CA ALA A 33 -2.47 2.26 -5.93
C ALA A 33 -3.83 1.55 -5.81
N ASP A 34 -4.00 0.42 -6.48
CA ASP A 34 -5.23 -0.38 -6.42
C ASP A 34 -5.40 -1.01 -5.03
N ILE A 35 -4.31 -1.54 -4.47
CA ILE A 35 -4.27 -2.05 -3.10
C ILE A 35 -4.59 -0.93 -2.09
N CYS A 36 -4.06 0.29 -2.27
CA CYS A 36 -4.39 1.43 -1.41
C CYS A 36 -5.90 1.74 -1.42
N ARG A 37 -6.52 1.80 -2.60
CA ARG A 37 -7.97 2.02 -2.71
C ARG A 37 -8.79 0.92 -2.05
N TRP A 38 -8.37 -0.33 -2.21
CA TRP A 38 -8.99 -1.47 -1.51
C TRP A 38 -8.86 -1.34 0.01
N VAL A 39 -7.68 -0.98 0.51
CA VAL A 39 -7.44 -0.78 1.95
C VAL A 39 -8.40 0.25 2.53
N VAL A 40 -8.52 1.41 1.88
CA VAL A 40 -9.41 2.50 2.34
C VAL A 40 -10.88 2.07 2.31
N ALA A 41 -11.30 1.31 1.29
CA ALA A 41 -12.67 0.84 1.15
C ALA A 41 -13.07 -0.26 2.15
N GLU A 42 -12.12 -1.14 2.51
CA GLU A 42 -12.41 -2.38 3.25
C GLU A 42 -11.93 -2.35 4.71
N GLN A 43 -11.38 -1.23 5.19
CA GLN A 43 -10.83 -1.10 6.55
C GLN A 43 -11.77 -1.52 7.68
N ASP A 44 -13.08 -1.28 7.54
CA ASP A 44 -14.07 -1.66 8.54
C ASP A 44 -14.52 -3.12 8.42
N SER A 45 -14.58 -3.63 7.19
CA SER A 45 -15.09 -4.97 6.89
C SER A 45 -14.03 -6.06 7.07
N GLN A 46 -12.76 -5.72 6.88
CA GLN A 46 -11.63 -6.66 6.85
C GLN A 46 -10.44 -6.17 7.72
N PRO A 47 -10.65 -5.75 8.97
CA PRO A 47 -9.64 -5.03 9.76
C PRO A 47 -8.37 -5.87 10.01
N LEU A 48 -8.50 -7.20 10.18
CA LEU A 48 -7.34 -8.06 10.39
C LEU A 48 -6.46 -8.18 9.14
N GLN A 49 -7.08 -8.29 7.95
CA GLN A 49 -6.36 -8.36 6.68
C GLN A 49 -5.63 -7.05 6.41
N ILE A 50 -6.27 -5.91 6.70
CA ILE A 50 -5.67 -4.59 6.57
C ILE A 50 -4.48 -4.43 7.51
N LEU A 51 -4.62 -4.77 8.79
CA LEU A 51 -3.51 -4.70 9.75
C LEU A 51 -2.32 -5.58 9.33
N GLN A 52 -2.59 -6.80 8.85
CA GLN A 52 -1.54 -7.69 8.35
C GLN A 52 -0.83 -7.10 7.14
N LEU A 53 -1.58 -6.55 6.18
CA LEU A 53 -1.01 -5.92 4.98
C LEU A 53 -0.18 -4.68 5.33
N LEU A 54 -0.70 -3.78 6.18
CA LEU A 54 0.03 -2.60 6.64
C LEU A 54 1.31 -3.00 7.38
N SER A 55 1.25 -4.05 8.21
CA SER A 55 2.45 -4.58 8.87
C SER A 55 3.46 -5.14 7.87
N TRP A 56 3.02 -5.79 6.80
CA TRP A 56 3.92 -6.30 5.76
C TRP A 56 4.58 -5.15 5.01
N LEU A 57 3.81 -4.14 4.63
CA LEU A 57 4.31 -2.94 3.94
C LEU A 57 5.33 -2.21 4.81
N GLU A 58 5.06 -2.02 6.10
CA GLU A 58 5.99 -1.38 7.04
C GLU A 58 7.32 -2.13 7.15
N VAL A 59 7.29 -3.47 7.18
CA VAL A 59 8.51 -4.29 7.26
C VAL A 59 9.35 -4.19 5.99
N HIS A 60 8.70 -4.06 4.83
CA HIS A 60 9.36 -3.99 3.53
C HIS A 60 9.61 -2.57 3.05
N PHE A 61 9.15 -1.56 3.78
CA PHE A 61 9.42 -0.16 3.53
C PHE A 61 10.62 0.29 4.36
N ALA A 62 11.75 0.56 3.70
CA ALA A 62 12.96 1.05 4.34
C ALA A 62 13.04 2.59 4.38
N GLY A 63 12.00 3.26 3.87
CA GLY A 63 11.96 4.71 3.70
C GLY A 63 12.54 5.18 2.36
N MET A 64 12.15 6.38 1.92
CA MET A 64 12.76 7.00 0.75
C MET A 64 14.20 7.47 1.10
N SER A 65 15.19 6.66 0.73
CA SER A 65 16.62 7.01 0.79
C SER A 65 17.17 7.35 -0.60
N ASP A 66 18.40 7.90 -0.67
CA ASP A 66 19.07 8.25 -1.94
C ASP A 66 19.28 7.02 -2.86
N THR A 67 19.22 5.81 -2.31
CA THR A 67 19.15 4.57 -3.10
C THR A 67 17.69 4.27 -3.44
N LYS A 68 17.33 4.56 -4.69
CA LYS A 68 16.00 4.37 -5.25
C LYS A 68 15.67 2.88 -5.41
N ASP A 69 15.14 2.26 -4.36
CA ASP A 69 14.47 0.95 -4.48
C ASP A 69 13.08 1.18 -5.11
N ASP A 70 12.78 0.45 -6.18
CA ASP A 70 11.50 0.54 -6.89
C ASP A 70 10.31 0.14 -5.98
N VAL A 71 10.54 -0.73 -4.98
CA VAL A 71 9.51 -1.11 -4.00
C VAL A 71 9.23 0.03 -3.03
N ASP A 72 10.27 0.63 -2.44
CA ASP A 72 10.10 1.76 -1.52
C ASP A 72 9.43 2.94 -2.23
N ASN A 73 9.84 3.22 -3.46
CA ASN A 73 9.22 4.25 -4.28
C ASN A 73 7.74 3.94 -4.53
N ALA A 74 7.39 2.71 -4.94
CA ALA A 74 6.00 2.33 -5.15
C ALA A 74 5.15 2.45 -3.88
N ILE A 75 5.67 2.06 -2.72
CA ILE A 75 4.97 2.21 -1.44
C ILE A 75 4.81 3.70 -1.11
N ALA A 76 5.87 4.50 -1.20
CA ALA A 76 5.80 5.92 -0.87
C ALA A 76 4.80 6.68 -1.75
N VAL A 77 4.95 6.62 -3.07
CA VAL A 77 4.19 7.49 -3.98
C VAL A 77 2.86 6.89 -4.45
N SER A 78 2.68 5.57 -4.35
CA SER A 78 1.46 4.91 -4.82
C SER A 78 0.61 4.31 -3.70
N PHE A 79 1.15 4.20 -2.48
CA PHE A 79 0.36 3.85 -1.30
C PHE A 79 0.18 5.06 -0.39
N ILE A 80 1.28 5.53 0.20
CA ILE A 80 1.25 6.51 1.30
C ILE A 80 0.73 7.87 0.82
N GLU A 81 1.21 8.36 -0.33
CA GLU A 81 0.72 9.59 -0.95
C GLU A 81 -0.75 9.49 -1.39
N HIS A 82 -1.32 8.30 -1.52
CA HIS A 82 -2.72 8.13 -1.91
C HIS A 82 -3.66 7.91 -0.72
N LEU A 83 -3.14 7.87 0.50
CA LEU A 83 -3.96 7.78 1.71
C LEU A 83 -4.75 9.08 1.94
N PRO A 84 -5.98 8.99 2.47
CA PRO A 84 -6.79 10.16 2.76
C PRO A 84 -6.13 11.08 3.79
N LEU A 85 -6.47 12.37 3.74
CA LEU A 85 -6.11 13.33 4.79
C LEU A 85 -6.86 12.98 6.09
N LEU A 86 -6.29 13.34 7.25
CA LEU A 86 -6.96 13.11 8.55
C LEU A 86 -8.35 13.76 8.68
N SER A 87 -8.67 14.73 7.84
CA SER A 87 -10.00 15.36 7.76
C SER A 87 -10.98 14.66 6.82
N GLU A 88 -10.54 13.67 6.06
CA GLU A 88 -11.32 13.00 5.02
C GLU A 88 -11.91 11.67 5.49
N PRO A 89 -13.02 11.21 4.87
CA PRO A 89 -13.55 9.88 5.14
C PRO A 89 -12.52 8.78 4.88
N GLY A 90 -12.47 7.78 5.76
CA GLY A 90 -11.55 6.65 5.64
C GLY A 90 -10.14 6.92 6.17
N ALA A 91 -9.93 8.02 6.88
CA ALA A 91 -8.64 8.36 7.51
C ALA A 91 -8.21 7.43 8.65
N ASP A 92 -9.07 6.56 9.15
CA ASP A 92 -8.75 5.65 10.26
C ASP A 92 -7.56 4.75 9.94
N VAL A 93 -7.39 4.37 8.67
CA VAL A 93 -6.20 3.64 8.17
C VAL A 93 -4.88 4.35 8.49
N VAL A 94 -4.85 5.69 8.47
CA VAL A 94 -3.62 6.48 8.74
C VAL A 94 -3.17 6.28 10.19
N LEU A 95 -4.13 6.07 11.10
CA LEU A 95 -3.85 5.80 12.51
C LEU A 95 -3.26 4.40 12.74
N LEU A 96 -3.37 3.51 11.75
CA LEU A 96 -2.87 2.13 11.80
C LEU A 96 -1.47 1.98 11.17
N LEU A 97 -0.93 3.04 10.57
CA LEU A 97 0.40 3.00 9.96
C LEU A 97 1.49 2.71 10.98
N GLY A 98 2.47 1.91 10.55
CA GLY A 98 3.72 1.74 11.27
C GLY A 98 4.57 3.04 11.28
N PRO A 99 5.61 3.09 12.12
CA PRO A 99 6.37 4.31 12.35
C PRO A 99 7.03 4.90 11.10
N GLN A 100 7.58 4.07 10.20
CA GLN A 100 8.26 4.55 9.00
C GLN A 100 7.26 5.07 7.97
N MET A 101 6.22 4.30 7.68
CA MET A 101 5.18 4.72 6.76
C MET A 101 4.46 5.97 7.27
N LYS A 102 4.22 6.07 8.58
CA LYS A 102 3.64 7.27 9.21
C LYS A 102 4.54 8.48 9.08
N ALA A 103 5.84 8.35 9.35
CA ALA A 103 6.78 9.45 9.15
C ALA A 103 6.81 9.93 7.69
N GLN A 104 6.73 9.01 6.73
CA GLN A 104 6.63 9.35 5.31
C GLN A 104 5.30 10.04 4.96
N TYR A 105 4.18 9.59 5.52
CA TYR A 105 2.88 10.24 5.35
C TYR A 105 2.93 11.69 5.86
N GLU A 106 3.47 11.88 7.06
CA GLU A 106 3.62 13.21 7.65
C GLU A 106 4.47 14.13 6.76
N GLN A 107 5.52 13.64 6.10
CA GLN A 107 6.32 14.43 5.16
C GLN A 107 5.56 14.91 3.92
N PHE A 108 4.61 14.13 3.41
CA PHE A 108 3.82 14.54 2.24
C PHE A 108 2.78 15.62 2.59
N TYR A 109 2.32 15.64 3.84
CA TYR A 109 1.16 16.41 4.26
C TYR A 109 1.45 17.45 5.36
N SER A 110 2.71 17.61 5.73
CA SER A 110 3.23 18.66 6.63
C SER A 110 3.37 20.03 5.97
#